data_AF-A0A382X6I8-F1
#
_entry.id   AF-A0A382X6I8-F1
#
_cell.length_a   1.000
_cell.length_b   1.000
_cell.length_c   1.000
_cell.angle_alpha   90.00
_cell.angle_beta   90.00
_cell.angle_gamma   90.00
#
_symmetry.space_group_name_H-M   'P 1'
#
loop_
_entity.id
_entity.type
_entity.pdbx_description
1 polymer ?
#
loop_
_entity_poly.entity_id
_entity_poly.type
_entity_poly.pdbx_seq_one_letter_code
_entity_poly.pdbx_strand_id
1 'polypeptide(L)' 'MQPHANIEGNSTPPRSGAFEVSLNDELVYSKFKTGEFPQESDIKSWF' A
#
# COMPACT_ATOMS: atom_id res chain seq x y z
N MET A 1 3.30 8.81 13.51
CA MET A 1 2.73 9.68 12.45
C MET A 1 3.89 10.27 11.68
N GLN A 2 3.92 10.09 10.36
CA GLN A 2 4.98 10.52 9.46
C GLN A 2 4.47 11.68 8.59
N PRO A 3 4.46 12.93 9.09
CA PRO A 3 3.90 14.07 8.35
C PRO A 3 4.72 14.47 7.12
N HIS A 4 5.96 13.97 7.01
CA HIS A 4 6.86 14.24 5.89
C HIS A 4 6.95 13.05 4.91
N ALA A 5 6.12 12.01 5.07
CA ALA A 5 6.08 10.92 4.10
C ALA A 5 5.59 11.43 2.76
N ASN A 6 6.28 11.03 1.68
CA ASN A 6 5.81 11.25 0.33
C ASN A 6 4.89 10.09 -0.07
N ILE A 7 3.66 10.40 -0.47
CA ILE A 7 2.68 9.40 -0.90
C ILE A 7 2.48 9.57 -2.39
N GLU A 8 2.89 8.55 -3.15
CA GLU A 8 2.75 8.51 -4.59
C GLU A 8 1.71 7.45 -4.98
N GLY A 9 0.79 7.83 -5.87
CA GLY A 9 -0.14 6.90 -6.50
C GLY A 9 0.41 6.45 -7.85
N ASN A 10 -0.03 5.28 -8.31
CA ASN A 10 0.40 4.77 -9.61
C ASN A 10 0.02 5.74 -10.74
N SER A 11 1.01 6.20 -11.51
CA SER A 11 0.79 7.07 -12.68
C SER A 11 0.03 6.36 -13.81
N THR A 12 0.11 5.03 -13.86
CA THR A 12 -0.65 4.18 -14.79
C THR A 12 -1.53 3.24 -13.97
N PRO A 13 -2.83 3.09 -14.31
CA PRO A 13 -3.70 2.19 -13.59
C PRO A 13 -3.14 0.76 -13.57
N PRO A 14 -3.03 0.13 -12.40
CA PRO A 14 -2.63 -1.26 -12.31
C PRO A 14 -3.73 -2.17 -12.89
N ARG A 15 -3.48 -3.48 -12.92
CA ARG A 15 -4.52 -4.47 -13.25
C ARG A 15 -5.77 -4.23 -12.40
N SER A 16 -6.95 -4.34 -13.01
CA SER A 16 -8.22 -4.13 -12.31
C SER A 16 -8.33 -4.99 -11.06
N GLY A 17 -8.73 -4.38 -9.94
CA GLY A 17 -8.90 -5.04 -8.64
C GLY A 17 -7.62 -5.18 -7.80
N ALA A 18 -6.49 -4.68 -8.29
CA ALA A 18 -5.24 -4.62 -7.53
C ALA A 18 -5.25 -3.51 -6.48
N PHE A 19 -4.65 -3.81 -5.35
CA PHE A 19 -4.24 -2.83 -4.37
C PHE A 19 -2.93 -3.30 -3.75
N GLU A 20 -1.87 -2.56 -4.00
CA GLU A 20 -0.51 -2.90 -3.59
C GLU A 20 0.12 -1.66 -2.99
N VAL A 21 0.88 -1.84 -1.92
CA VAL A 21 1.55 -0.75 -1.21
C VAL A 21 3.01 -1.12 -1.06
N SER A 22 3.87 -0.18 -1.44
CA SER A 22 5.32 -0.28 -1.25
C SER A 22 5.82 0.87 -0.40
N LEU A 23 6.77 0.60 0.48
CA LEU A 23 7.51 1.62 1.25
C LEU A 23 8.97 1.53 0.84
N ASN A 24 9.56 2.64 0.37
CA ASN A 24 10.94 2.67 -0.13
C ASN A 24 11.21 1.56 -1.16
N ASP A 25 10.31 1.43 -2.15
CA ASP A 25 10.35 0.42 -3.21
C ASP A 25 10.18 -1.05 -2.76
N GLU A 26 9.96 -1.31 -1.47
CA GLU A 26 9.69 -2.66 -0.94
C GLU A 26 8.18 -2.90 -0.78
N LEU A 27 7.67 -3.98 -1.38
CA LEU A 27 6.26 -4.37 -1.30
C LEU A 27 5.89 -4.83 0.11
N VAL A 28 5.14 -4.02 0.86
CA VAL A 28 4.68 -4.34 2.22
C VAL A 28 3.27 -4.94 2.26
N TYR A 29 2.46 -4.70 1.22
CA TYR A 29 1.08 -5.20 1.17
C TYR A 29 0.67 -5.54 -0.26
N SER A 30 -0.07 -6.64 -0.43
CA SER A 30 -0.73 -6.98 -1.69
C SER A 30 -2.09 -7.61 -1.42
N LYS A 31 -3.14 -6.95 -1.92
CA LYS A 31 -4.52 -7.44 -1.87
C LYS A 31 -4.71 -8.80 -2.54
N PHE A 32 -3.84 -9.17 -3.49
CA PHE A 32 -3.91 -10.50 -4.09
C PHE A 32 -3.40 -11.60 -3.17
N LYS A 33 -2.50 -11.27 -2.23
CA LYS A 33 -2.02 -12.22 -1.22
C LYS A 33 -2.99 -12.30 -0.05
N THR A 34 -3.55 -11.17 0.38
CA THR A 34 -4.43 -11.08 1.55
C THR A 34 -5.90 -11.35 1.24
N GLY A 35 -6.33 -11.11 0.00
CA GLY A 35 -7.74 -11.16 -0.43
C GLY A 35 -8.54 -9.89 -0.12
N GLU A 36 -8.01 -9.01 0.73
CA GLU A 36 -8.73 -7.90 1.35
C GLU A 36 -8.03 -6.55 1.11
N PHE A 37 -8.70 -5.45 1.46
CA PHE A 37 -8.02 -4.15 1.60
C PHE A 37 -7.38 -4.03 2.99
N PRO A 38 -6.27 -3.31 3.14
CA PRO A 38 -5.65 -3.11 4.45
C PRO A 38 -6.60 -2.31 5.36
N GLN A 39 -6.65 -2.69 6.62
CA GLN A 39 -7.32 -1.94 7.67
C GLN A 39 -6.39 -0.84 8.20
N GLU A 40 -6.94 0.13 8.91
CA GLU A 40 -6.16 1.21 9.51
C GLU A 40 -5.05 0.68 10.44
N SER A 41 -5.31 -0.43 11.14
CA SER A 41 -4.31 -1.11 11.98
C SER A 41 -3.13 -1.65 11.17
N ASP A 42 -3.38 -2.17 9.97
CA ASP A 42 -2.31 -2.67 9.09
C ASP A 42 -1.43 -1.49 8.66
N ILE A 43 -2.06 -0.41 8.19
CA ILE A 43 -1.36 0.81 7.74
C ILE A 43 -0.50 1.40 8.86
N LYS A 44 -1.02 1.45 10.08
CA LYS A 44 -0.29 1.94 11.27
C LYS A 44 0.88 1.05 11.67
N SER A 45 0.89 -0.23 11.29
CA SER A 45 1.94 -1.19 11.64
C SER A 45 3.17 -1.18 10.72
N TRP A 46 3.06 -0.56 9.54
CA TRP A 46 4.15 -0.49 8.55
C TRP A 46 5.27 0.50 8.91
N PHE A 47 5.16 1.17 10.05
CA PHE A 47 5.83 2.41 10.40
C PHE A 47 6.42 2.40 11.81
#